data_AF-U6DG31-F1
#
_entry.id   AF-U6DG31-F1
#
_cell.length_a   1.000
_cell.length_b   1.000
_cell.length_c   1.000
_cell.angle_alpha   90.00
_cell.angle_beta   90.00
_cell.angle_gamma   90.00
#
_symmetry.space_group_name_H-M   'P 1'
#
loop_
_entity.id
_entity.type
_entity.pdbx_description
1 polymer ?
#
loop_
_entity_poly.entity_id
_entity_poly.type
_entity_poly.pdbx_seq_one_letter_code
_entity_poly.pdbx_strand_id
1 'polypeptide(L)'
;QEFQSLKGQSAKLHNATGLELWQRFQRPLQDLQLWRALAQRLLDITASLPDLPAIHTFLPQIEAALAESSRLKEQLTGLQLKKDLLQSIFGPDRAAALLEQVASSVRDRDLLHNSLLQRKSKLQSLLAQHKDFGAAFKPLQKKLSDLQERVQTENGLQQDLPRKQAQLSRLQGLQEEGLDLGAQMEALRPLIQGNPSHQHKMDQLSTNYQALQRSLEDLTDRCQQGVREHCTFCHELLELRQWIATVSQKLQSHREDTGPWDAPSREVEVERLLAELPEKEAQLPLVEAHGQLVMKKSSPEGAAVVQEELEELVASWQALRRLEESLLSLIRNRQLQRMEVDSGKKMIFTNNIPKAGFLIDPVDPVSRRRRQANPLQDEGGHEGFSRLQRDFEQWLEEENAKLVRIIAMRTATAKDLRTRETKLQELEARVPEGQHLFENLLQLGPARGTSNELEDLRYQWMLYKSKLKDSSYLLTQRSPGEPTGFQKVPCLPSAPHARGQGVWRLVGLRC
;
A
#
# COMPACT_ATOMS: atom_id res chain seq x y z
N GLN A 1 -50.61 -96.10 49.02
CA GLN A 1 -49.71 -95.95 47.85
C GLN A 1 -49.98 -94.65 47.10
N GLU A 2 -51.24 -94.27 46.89
CA GLU A 2 -51.65 -93.01 46.22
C GLU A 2 -51.18 -91.74 46.94
N PHE A 3 -51.24 -91.67 48.28
CA PHE A 3 -50.74 -90.51 49.03
C PHE A 3 -49.23 -90.26 48.85
N GLN A 4 -48.42 -91.31 48.76
CA GLN A 4 -46.98 -91.18 48.49
C GLN A 4 -46.71 -90.79 47.02
N SER A 5 -47.54 -91.25 46.08
CA SER A 5 -47.50 -90.82 44.68
C SER A 5 -47.86 -89.35 44.52
N LEU A 6 -48.94 -88.89 45.17
CA LEU A 6 -49.35 -87.48 45.19
C LEU A 6 -48.31 -86.58 45.88
N LYS A 7 -47.69 -87.04 46.97
CA LYS A 7 -46.57 -86.34 47.63
C LYS A 7 -45.35 -86.23 46.71
N GLY A 8 -45.03 -87.29 45.96
CA GLY A 8 -43.95 -87.29 44.97
C GLY A 8 -44.25 -86.40 43.76
N GLN A 9 -45.49 -86.38 43.25
CA GLN A 9 -45.92 -85.49 42.17
C GLN A 9 -45.94 -84.03 42.62
N SER A 10 -46.44 -83.73 43.84
CA SER A 10 -46.41 -82.40 44.43
C SER A 10 -44.97 -81.90 44.65
N ALA A 11 -44.06 -82.75 45.11
CA ALA A 11 -42.64 -82.38 45.25
C ALA A 11 -41.97 -82.13 43.89
N LYS A 12 -42.29 -82.93 42.86
CA LYS A 12 -41.80 -82.70 41.49
C LYS A 12 -42.32 -81.39 40.89
N LEU A 13 -43.61 -81.10 41.06
CA LEU A 13 -44.22 -79.83 40.62
C LEU A 13 -43.59 -78.64 41.35
N HIS A 14 -43.46 -78.73 42.68
CA HIS A 14 -42.83 -77.69 43.50
C HIS A 14 -41.38 -77.41 43.08
N ASN A 15 -40.61 -78.46 42.79
CA ASN A 15 -39.24 -78.34 42.31
C ASN A 15 -39.16 -77.77 40.88
N ALA A 16 -40.07 -78.15 39.99
CA ALA A 16 -40.15 -77.60 38.63
C ALA A 16 -40.52 -76.11 38.65
N THR A 17 -41.55 -75.73 39.42
CA THR A 17 -41.93 -74.32 39.61
C THR A 17 -40.82 -73.52 40.30
N GLY A 18 -40.10 -74.11 41.26
CA GLY A 18 -38.95 -73.49 41.90
C GLY A 18 -37.81 -73.21 40.92
N LEU A 19 -37.54 -74.12 39.98
CA LEU A 19 -36.53 -73.95 38.94
C LEU A 19 -36.92 -72.86 37.92
N GLU A 20 -38.19 -72.83 37.51
CA GLU A 20 -38.70 -71.77 36.61
C GLU A 20 -38.66 -70.39 37.26
N LEU A 21 -39.05 -70.30 38.54
CA LEU A 21 -38.94 -69.07 39.32
C LEU A 21 -37.48 -68.66 39.47
N TRP A 22 -36.57 -69.60 39.73
CA TRP A 22 -35.14 -69.34 39.78
C TRP A 22 -34.61 -68.76 38.46
N GLN A 23 -34.97 -69.36 37.31
CA GLN A 23 -34.59 -68.82 36.01
C GLN A 23 -35.16 -67.41 35.79
N ARG A 24 -36.40 -67.14 36.20
CA ARG A 24 -36.99 -65.80 36.15
C ARG A 24 -36.25 -64.78 37.03
N PHE A 25 -35.75 -65.21 38.19
CA PHE A 25 -34.93 -64.36 39.07
C PHE A 25 -33.51 -64.11 38.53
N GLN A 26 -32.97 -65.03 37.73
CA GLN A 26 -31.65 -64.90 37.11
C GLN A 26 -31.65 -64.02 35.84
N ARG A 27 -32.76 -63.91 35.11
CA ARG A 27 -32.85 -63.10 33.88
C ARG A 27 -32.43 -61.63 34.08
N PRO A 28 -32.93 -60.88 35.09
CA PRO A 28 -32.50 -59.49 35.30
C PRO A 28 -31.00 -59.34 35.57
N LEU A 29 -30.36 -60.36 36.17
CA LEU A 29 -28.91 -60.37 36.38
C LEU A 29 -28.14 -60.60 35.06
N GLN A 30 -28.67 -61.44 34.16
CA GLN A 30 -28.09 -61.65 32.83
C GLN A 30 -28.22 -60.40 31.95
N ASP A 31 -29.40 -59.78 31.93
CA ASP A 31 -29.66 -58.54 31.20
C ASP A 31 -28.74 -57.41 31.69
N LEU A 32 -28.48 -57.35 33.00
CA LEU A 32 -27.53 -56.40 33.59
C LEU A 32 -26.09 -56.60 33.10
N GLN A 33 -25.63 -57.85 32.89
CA GLN A 33 -24.29 -58.10 32.35
C GLN A 33 -24.16 -57.64 30.90
N LEU A 34 -25.19 -57.87 30.09
CA LEU A 34 -25.25 -57.38 28.70
C LEU A 34 -25.23 -55.84 28.68
N TRP A 35 -26.05 -55.23 29.53
CA TRP A 35 -26.06 -53.78 29.69
C TRP A 35 -24.70 -53.24 30.14
N ARG A 36 -24.02 -53.90 31.09
CA ARG A 36 -22.68 -53.52 31.56
C ARG A 36 -21.67 -53.50 30.42
N ALA A 37 -21.64 -54.54 29.58
CA ALA A 37 -20.73 -54.60 28.44
C ALA A 37 -21.01 -53.47 27.44
N LEU A 38 -22.29 -53.18 27.18
CA LEU A 38 -22.70 -52.08 26.32
C LEU A 38 -22.33 -50.71 26.91
N ALA A 39 -22.58 -50.49 28.20
CA ALA A 39 -22.25 -49.26 28.91
C ALA A 39 -20.74 -48.99 28.86
N GLN A 40 -19.92 -50.00 29.16
CA GLN A 40 -18.46 -49.88 29.08
C GLN A 40 -18.01 -49.53 27.67
N ARG A 41 -18.51 -50.24 26.66
CA ARG A 41 -18.20 -49.95 25.26
C ARG A 41 -18.56 -48.52 24.85
N LEU A 42 -19.73 -48.02 25.27
CA LEU A 42 -20.14 -46.64 24.99
C LEU A 42 -19.22 -45.62 25.68
N LEU A 43 -18.82 -45.87 26.93
CA LEU A 43 -17.87 -45.01 27.64
C LEU A 43 -16.50 -44.98 26.94
N ASP A 44 -16.00 -46.14 26.51
CA ASP A 44 -14.70 -46.27 25.85
C ASP A 44 -14.69 -45.58 24.48
N ILE A 45 -15.69 -45.88 23.62
CA ILE A 45 -15.79 -45.27 22.29
C ILE A 45 -15.95 -43.76 22.39
N THR A 46 -16.71 -43.28 23.38
CA THR A 46 -16.97 -41.85 23.50
C THR A 46 -15.85 -41.09 24.21
N ALA A 47 -14.87 -41.73 24.83
CA ALA A 47 -13.88 -41.08 25.69
C ALA A 47 -13.25 -39.81 25.08
N SER A 48 -12.88 -39.84 23.80
CA SER A 48 -12.12 -38.79 23.10
C SER A 48 -12.83 -38.13 21.91
N LEU A 49 -14.14 -38.34 21.72
CA LEU A 49 -14.85 -37.82 20.53
C LEU A 49 -14.91 -36.29 20.48
N PRO A 50 -14.35 -35.63 19.43
CA PRO A 50 -14.41 -34.19 19.25
C PRO A 50 -15.45 -33.73 18.19
N ASP A 51 -15.96 -34.64 17.36
CA ASP A 51 -16.70 -34.33 16.13
C ASP A 51 -18.22 -34.37 16.32
N LEU A 52 -18.91 -33.42 15.67
CA LEU A 52 -20.36 -33.25 15.76
C LEU A 52 -21.17 -34.48 15.26
N PRO A 53 -20.81 -35.14 14.14
CA PRO A 53 -21.53 -36.34 13.68
C PRO A 53 -21.48 -37.50 14.68
N ALA A 54 -20.33 -37.76 15.31
CA ALA A 54 -20.23 -38.79 16.33
C ALA A 54 -21.04 -38.45 17.59
N ILE A 55 -21.07 -37.18 18.02
CA ILE A 55 -21.91 -36.75 19.16
C ILE A 55 -23.38 -37.05 18.88
N HIS A 56 -23.90 -36.71 17.69
CA HIS A 56 -25.28 -37.00 17.30
C HIS A 56 -25.58 -38.51 17.22
N THR A 57 -24.58 -39.33 16.90
CA THR A 57 -24.73 -40.78 16.79
C THR A 57 -24.77 -41.48 18.16
N PHE A 58 -23.89 -41.09 19.08
CA PHE A 58 -23.70 -41.78 20.35
C PHE A 58 -24.52 -41.20 21.51
N LEU A 59 -24.90 -39.92 21.48
CA LEU A 59 -25.71 -39.33 22.54
C LEU A 59 -27.06 -40.06 22.70
N PRO A 60 -27.85 -40.34 21.64
CA PRO A 60 -29.08 -41.12 21.76
C PRO A 60 -28.84 -42.55 22.27
N GLN A 61 -27.71 -43.18 21.92
CA GLN A 61 -27.36 -44.52 22.40
C GLN A 61 -27.07 -44.53 23.91
N ILE A 62 -26.39 -43.50 24.42
CA ILE A 62 -26.17 -43.33 25.86
C ILE A 62 -27.50 -43.06 26.58
N GLU A 63 -28.39 -42.25 26.00
CA GLU A 63 -29.72 -42.00 26.57
C GLU A 63 -30.57 -43.27 26.64
N ALA A 64 -30.54 -44.10 25.58
CA ALA A 64 -31.19 -45.41 25.58
C ALA A 64 -30.57 -46.35 26.63
N ALA A 65 -29.25 -46.37 26.77
CA ALA A 65 -28.57 -47.17 27.79
C ALA A 65 -28.91 -46.71 29.23
N LEU A 66 -29.10 -45.41 29.45
CA LEU A 66 -29.53 -44.85 30.74
C LEU A 66 -30.99 -45.23 31.06
N ALA A 67 -31.88 -45.21 30.06
CA ALA A 67 -33.26 -45.67 30.22
C ALA A 67 -33.31 -47.16 30.58
N GLU A 68 -32.53 -47.98 29.88
CA GLU A 68 -32.39 -49.41 30.17
C GLU A 68 -31.85 -49.67 31.58
N SER A 69 -30.81 -48.92 31.98
CA SER A 69 -30.24 -48.98 33.33
C SER A 69 -31.28 -48.70 34.43
N SER A 70 -32.17 -47.74 34.19
CA SER A 70 -33.25 -47.37 35.11
C SER A 70 -34.29 -48.48 35.21
N ARG A 71 -34.70 -49.07 34.08
CA ARG A 71 -35.59 -50.23 34.04
C ARG A 71 -35.02 -51.44 34.80
N LEU A 72 -33.73 -51.74 34.59
CA LEU A 72 -33.04 -52.82 35.30
C LEU A 72 -32.97 -52.55 36.81
N LYS A 73 -32.79 -51.29 37.23
CA LYS A 73 -32.81 -50.90 38.65
C LYS A 73 -34.16 -51.17 39.30
N GLU A 74 -35.26 -50.83 38.65
CA GLU A 74 -36.62 -51.12 39.12
C GLU A 74 -36.86 -52.64 39.25
N GLN A 75 -36.42 -53.43 38.26
CA GLN A 75 -36.55 -54.89 38.31
C GLN A 75 -35.76 -55.49 39.48
N LEU A 76 -34.49 -55.09 39.66
CA LEU A 76 -33.61 -55.61 40.71
C LEU A 76 -34.06 -55.18 42.12
N THR A 77 -34.54 -53.96 42.29
CA THR A 77 -35.14 -53.50 43.57
C THR A 77 -36.43 -54.26 43.87
N GLY A 78 -37.27 -54.52 42.87
CA GLY A 78 -38.42 -55.40 43.00
C GLY A 78 -38.06 -56.83 43.43
N LEU A 79 -36.88 -57.35 43.08
CA LEU A 79 -36.38 -58.62 43.57
C LEU A 79 -35.95 -58.55 45.05
N GLN A 80 -35.31 -57.46 45.46
CA GLN A 80 -34.91 -57.24 46.86
C GLN A 80 -36.11 -57.16 47.81
N LEU A 81 -37.23 -56.58 47.34
CA LEU A 81 -38.48 -56.52 48.11
C LEU A 81 -39.18 -57.88 48.27
N LYS A 82 -38.84 -58.88 47.45
CA LYS A 82 -39.41 -60.25 47.50
C LYS A 82 -38.59 -61.20 48.39
N LYS A 83 -37.83 -60.67 49.35
CA LYS A 83 -36.94 -61.42 50.26
C LYS A 83 -37.64 -62.62 50.92
N ASP A 84 -38.82 -62.40 51.50
CA ASP A 84 -39.51 -63.45 52.27
C ASP A 84 -39.97 -64.62 51.38
N LEU A 85 -40.40 -64.30 50.15
CA LEU A 85 -40.75 -65.30 49.14
C LEU A 85 -39.52 -66.10 48.69
N LEU A 86 -38.39 -65.42 48.48
CA LEU A 86 -37.13 -66.08 48.12
C LEU A 86 -36.64 -67.00 49.23
N GLN A 87 -36.73 -66.55 50.48
CA GLN A 87 -36.36 -67.34 51.66
C GLN A 87 -37.27 -68.57 51.82
N SER A 88 -38.57 -68.42 51.55
CA SER A 88 -39.55 -69.52 51.61
C SER A 88 -39.36 -70.58 50.51
N ILE A 89 -38.97 -70.19 49.30
CA ILE A 89 -38.87 -71.12 48.15
C ILE A 89 -37.48 -71.79 48.07
N PHE A 90 -36.41 -71.05 48.38
CA PHE A 90 -35.02 -71.49 48.13
C PHE A 90 -34.21 -71.77 49.40
N GLY A 91 -34.75 -71.44 50.57
CA GLY A 91 -34.05 -71.51 51.86
C GLY A 91 -33.24 -70.25 52.17
N PRO A 92 -32.94 -70.01 53.45
CA PRO A 92 -32.34 -68.76 53.93
C PRO A 92 -30.96 -68.47 53.33
N ASP A 93 -30.08 -69.46 53.26
CA ASP A 93 -28.69 -69.25 52.84
C ASP A 93 -28.58 -68.92 51.34
N ARG A 94 -29.34 -69.63 50.49
CA ARG A 94 -29.36 -69.40 49.04
C ARG A 94 -30.04 -68.07 48.69
N ALA A 95 -31.11 -67.72 49.40
CA ALA A 95 -31.77 -66.43 49.23
C ALA A 95 -30.87 -65.28 49.67
N ALA A 96 -30.13 -65.42 50.78
CA ALA A 96 -29.17 -64.42 51.25
C ALA A 96 -28.04 -64.19 50.23
N ALA A 97 -27.43 -65.26 49.71
CA ALA A 97 -26.37 -65.15 48.69
C ALA A 97 -26.86 -64.48 47.40
N LEU A 98 -28.07 -64.81 46.93
CA LEU A 98 -28.66 -64.15 45.76
C LEU A 98 -28.93 -62.66 46.01
N LEU A 99 -29.48 -62.31 47.18
CA LEU A 99 -29.76 -60.92 47.53
C LEU A 99 -28.48 -60.10 47.68
N GLU A 100 -27.41 -60.69 48.19
CA GLU A 100 -26.08 -60.07 48.24
C GLU A 100 -25.50 -59.84 46.85
N GLN A 101 -25.61 -60.84 45.95
CA GLN A 101 -25.22 -60.71 44.55
C GLN A 101 -26.03 -59.64 43.80
N VAL A 102 -27.34 -59.57 44.05
CA VAL A 102 -28.21 -58.51 43.50
C VAL A 102 -27.77 -57.16 44.05
N ALA A 103 -27.49 -57.05 45.35
CA ALA A 103 -27.03 -55.81 45.97
C ALA A 103 -25.68 -55.34 45.42
N SER A 104 -24.70 -56.24 45.22
CA SER A 104 -23.41 -55.88 44.60
C SER A 104 -23.57 -55.45 43.15
N SER A 105 -24.37 -56.19 42.38
CA SER A 105 -24.67 -55.88 40.98
C SER A 105 -25.39 -54.53 40.81
N VAL A 106 -26.30 -54.21 41.73
CA VAL A 106 -26.99 -52.91 41.83
C VAL A 106 -25.98 -51.78 42.10
N ARG A 107 -24.98 -51.98 42.97
CA ARG A 107 -23.92 -50.99 43.23
C ARG A 107 -23.04 -50.76 41.99
N ASP A 108 -22.57 -51.84 41.35
CA ASP A 108 -21.76 -51.75 40.13
C ASP A 108 -22.52 -51.03 39.00
N ARG A 109 -23.83 -51.29 38.88
CA ARG A 109 -24.69 -50.58 37.94
C ARG A 109 -24.81 -49.10 38.27
N ASP A 110 -25.00 -48.71 39.52
CA ASP A 110 -25.06 -47.29 39.90
C ASP A 110 -23.77 -46.55 39.53
N LEU A 111 -22.61 -47.18 39.72
CA LEU A 111 -21.33 -46.60 39.31
C LEU A 111 -21.28 -46.33 37.79
N LEU A 112 -21.57 -47.35 36.98
CA LEU A 112 -21.58 -47.20 35.51
C LEU A 112 -22.67 -46.24 35.01
N HIS A 113 -23.84 -46.26 35.64
CA HIS A 113 -24.94 -45.34 35.34
C HIS A 113 -24.50 -43.89 35.58
N ASN A 114 -23.84 -43.62 36.71
CA ASN A 114 -23.31 -42.29 37.02
C ASN A 114 -22.21 -41.88 36.02
N SER A 115 -21.33 -42.81 35.61
CA SER A 115 -20.35 -42.54 34.55
C SER A 115 -21.03 -42.20 33.21
N LEU A 116 -22.09 -42.90 32.84
CA LEU A 116 -22.89 -42.60 31.64
C LEU A 116 -23.60 -41.24 31.74
N LEU A 117 -24.15 -40.88 32.91
CA LEU A 117 -24.74 -39.55 33.13
C LEU A 117 -23.69 -38.44 32.99
N GLN A 118 -22.51 -38.62 33.59
CA GLN A 118 -21.41 -37.68 33.45
C GLN A 118 -21.00 -37.56 31.97
N ARG A 119 -20.88 -38.68 31.25
CA ARG A 119 -20.56 -38.67 29.83
C ARG A 119 -21.64 -37.98 28.99
N LYS A 120 -22.92 -38.24 29.27
CA LYS A 120 -24.07 -37.57 28.63
C LYS A 120 -23.96 -36.06 28.81
N SER A 121 -23.77 -35.57 30.03
CA SER A 121 -23.65 -34.13 30.31
C SER A 121 -22.48 -33.49 29.55
N LYS A 122 -21.33 -34.17 29.47
CA LYS A 122 -20.17 -33.72 28.71
C LYS A 122 -20.46 -33.65 27.20
N LEU A 123 -21.10 -34.67 26.64
CA LEU A 123 -21.50 -34.69 25.22
C LEU A 123 -22.52 -33.60 24.90
N GLN A 124 -23.49 -33.35 25.78
CA GLN A 124 -24.47 -32.26 25.62
C GLN A 124 -23.81 -30.87 25.68
N SER A 125 -22.84 -30.69 26.58
CA SER A 125 -22.04 -29.45 26.65
C SER A 125 -21.23 -29.24 25.36
N LEU A 126 -20.56 -30.28 24.85
CA LEU A 126 -19.86 -30.21 23.57
C LEU A 126 -20.80 -29.90 22.41
N LEU A 127 -22.00 -30.49 22.39
CA LEU A 127 -23.02 -30.20 21.38
C LEU A 127 -23.46 -28.72 21.39
N ALA A 128 -23.65 -28.15 22.58
CA ALA A 128 -23.94 -26.73 22.73
C ALA A 128 -22.78 -25.85 22.22
N GLN A 129 -21.53 -26.18 22.58
CA GLN A 129 -20.35 -25.47 22.07
C GLN A 129 -20.23 -25.51 20.54
N HIS A 130 -20.50 -26.66 19.92
CA HIS A 130 -20.54 -26.79 18.44
C HIS A 130 -21.59 -25.86 17.81
N LYS A 131 -22.77 -25.77 18.44
CA LYS A 131 -23.85 -24.89 17.99
C LYS A 131 -23.47 -23.42 18.12
N ASP A 132 -22.93 -23.02 19.27
CA ASP A 132 -22.55 -21.64 19.56
C ASP A 132 -21.40 -21.18 18.66
N PHE A 133 -20.37 -22.02 18.49
CA PHE A 133 -19.31 -21.78 17.52
C PHE A 133 -19.86 -21.64 16.10
N GLY A 134 -20.72 -22.55 15.66
CA GLY A 134 -21.33 -22.48 14.33
C GLY A 134 -22.18 -21.22 14.11
N ALA A 135 -22.90 -20.76 15.14
CA ALA A 135 -23.71 -19.56 15.09
C ALA A 135 -22.85 -18.28 14.99
N ALA A 136 -21.71 -18.23 15.68
CA ALA A 136 -20.79 -17.09 15.64
C ALA A 136 -19.86 -17.11 14.40
N PHE A 137 -19.41 -18.28 13.96
CA PHE A 137 -18.47 -18.45 12.85
C PHE A 137 -19.09 -18.14 11.48
N LYS A 138 -20.31 -18.61 11.22
CA LYS A 138 -20.98 -18.41 9.91
C LYS A 138 -21.10 -16.94 9.50
N PRO A 139 -21.55 -16.01 10.38
CA PRO A 139 -21.56 -14.59 10.07
C PRO A 139 -20.17 -14.03 9.74
N LEU A 140 -19.12 -14.43 10.46
CA LEU A 140 -17.76 -13.96 10.18
C LEU A 140 -17.25 -14.44 8.84
N GLN A 141 -17.49 -15.71 8.51
CA GLN A 141 -17.16 -16.26 7.20
C GLN A 141 -17.87 -15.50 6.08
N LYS A 142 -19.17 -15.22 6.26
CA LYS A 142 -19.94 -14.43 5.29
C LYS A 142 -19.37 -13.01 5.15
N LYS A 143 -19.15 -12.29 6.26
CA LYS A 143 -18.57 -10.94 6.26
C LYS A 143 -17.22 -10.91 5.54
N LEU A 144 -16.37 -11.92 5.75
CA LEU A 144 -15.09 -12.01 5.06
C LEU A 144 -15.27 -12.15 3.55
N SER A 145 -16.18 -13.01 3.09
CA SER A 145 -16.49 -13.17 1.66
C SER A 145 -17.09 -11.90 1.05
N ASP A 146 -18.03 -11.26 1.76
CA ASP A 146 -18.66 -10.00 1.32
C ASP A 146 -17.61 -8.88 1.20
N LEU A 147 -16.67 -8.78 2.15
CA LEU A 147 -15.55 -7.84 2.08
C LEU A 147 -14.58 -8.17 0.94
N GLN A 148 -14.26 -9.44 0.73
CA GLN A 148 -13.43 -9.87 -0.41
C GLN A 148 -14.04 -9.43 -1.74
N GLU A 149 -15.34 -9.66 -1.94
CA GLU A 149 -16.04 -9.23 -3.16
C GLU A 149 -15.97 -7.71 -3.35
N ARG A 150 -16.26 -6.95 -2.30
CA ARG A 150 -16.21 -5.47 -2.34
C ARG A 150 -14.81 -4.95 -2.65
N VAL A 151 -13.76 -5.53 -2.06
CA VAL A 151 -12.36 -5.17 -2.38
C VAL A 151 -12.04 -5.47 -3.85
N GLN A 152 -12.53 -6.60 -4.39
CA GLN A 152 -12.35 -6.90 -5.82
C GLN A 152 -13.08 -5.89 -6.73
N THR A 153 -14.29 -5.44 -6.34
CA THR A 153 -15.03 -4.43 -7.12
C THR A 153 -14.29 -3.08 -7.18
N GLU A 154 -13.54 -2.74 -6.14
CA GLU A 154 -12.76 -1.50 -6.08
C GLU A 154 -11.38 -1.62 -6.77
N ASN A 155 -11.03 -2.75 -7.38
CA ASN A 155 -9.73 -2.92 -8.07
C ASN A 155 -9.68 -2.22 -9.45
N GLY A 156 -10.78 -1.64 -9.92
CA GLY A 156 -10.86 -0.95 -11.22
C GLY A 156 -10.19 0.42 -11.24
N LEU A 157 -9.52 0.74 -12.35
CA LEU A 157 -8.95 2.08 -12.58
C LEU A 157 -10.06 3.11 -12.81
N GLN A 158 -9.87 4.32 -12.29
CA GLN A 158 -10.83 5.42 -12.39
C GLN A 158 -10.38 6.46 -13.42
N GLN A 159 -11.35 7.18 -13.97
CA GLN A 159 -11.16 8.17 -15.02
C GLN A 159 -10.52 9.46 -14.50
N ASP A 160 -11.11 10.07 -13.48
CA ASP A 160 -10.79 11.42 -13.02
C ASP A 160 -10.32 11.44 -11.55
N LEU A 161 -9.72 12.57 -11.13
CA LEU A 161 -9.22 12.75 -9.77
C LEU A 161 -10.34 12.60 -8.70
N PRO A 162 -11.54 13.21 -8.85
CA PRO A 162 -12.64 13.03 -7.91
C PRO A 162 -13.06 11.56 -7.71
N ARG A 163 -13.12 10.77 -8.78
CA ARG A 163 -13.46 9.34 -8.72
C ARG A 163 -12.35 8.53 -8.05
N LYS A 164 -11.08 8.82 -8.34
CA LYS A 164 -9.94 8.21 -7.63
C LYS A 164 -9.97 8.53 -6.13
N GLN A 165 -10.28 9.77 -5.77
CA GLN A 165 -10.43 10.18 -4.37
C GLN A 165 -11.61 9.46 -3.69
N ALA A 166 -12.75 9.36 -4.37
CA ALA A 166 -13.92 8.65 -3.86
C ALA A 166 -13.65 7.14 -3.67
N GLN A 167 -12.93 6.52 -4.60
CA GLN A 167 -12.46 5.13 -4.48
C GLN A 167 -11.56 4.96 -3.26
N LEU A 168 -10.60 5.86 -3.05
CA LEU A 168 -9.73 5.83 -1.88
C LEU A 168 -10.53 5.95 -0.57
N SER A 169 -11.50 6.85 -0.49
CA SER A 169 -12.37 6.97 0.70
C SER A 169 -13.20 5.70 0.95
N ARG A 170 -13.68 5.02 -0.10
CA ARG A 170 -14.39 3.73 0.05
C ARG A 170 -13.45 2.63 0.54
N LEU A 171 -12.21 2.56 0.02
CA LEU A 171 -11.19 1.61 0.47
C LEU A 171 -10.80 1.83 1.94
N GLN A 172 -10.70 3.08 2.39
CA GLN A 172 -10.48 3.40 3.80
C GLN A 172 -11.62 2.90 4.69
N GLY A 173 -12.88 3.07 4.26
CA GLY A 173 -14.03 2.49 4.97
C GLY A 173 -13.98 0.97 5.04
N LEU A 174 -13.59 0.30 3.95
CA LEU A 174 -13.37 -1.15 3.93
C LEU A 174 -12.25 -1.59 4.89
N GLN A 175 -11.23 -0.76 5.09
CA GLN A 175 -10.15 -1.02 6.04
C GLN A 175 -10.65 -1.00 7.48
N GLU A 176 -11.51 -0.04 7.84
CA GLU A 176 -12.16 -0.01 9.15
C GLU A 176 -13.06 -1.23 9.38
N GLU A 177 -13.86 -1.62 8.38
CA GLU A 177 -14.67 -2.85 8.45
C GLU A 177 -13.79 -4.11 8.58
N GLY A 178 -12.63 -4.12 7.93
CA GLY A 178 -11.63 -5.17 8.07
C GLY A 178 -11.09 -5.27 9.50
N LEU A 179 -10.81 -4.14 10.16
CA LEU A 179 -10.37 -4.12 11.56
C LEU A 179 -11.48 -4.62 12.51
N ASP A 180 -12.74 -4.24 12.28
CA ASP A 180 -13.89 -4.75 13.05
C ASP A 180 -14.07 -6.27 12.88
N LEU A 181 -13.86 -6.79 11.66
CA LEU A 181 -13.85 -8.24 11.44
C LEU A 181 -12.74 -8.92 12.25
N GLY A 182 -11.54 -8.35 12.26
CA GLY A 182 -10.43 -8.83 13.09
C GLY A 182 -10.78 -8.90 14.57
N ALA A 183 -11.38 -7.84 15.13
CA ALA A 183 -11.82 -7.81 16.52
C ALA A 183 -12.87 -8.89 16.84
N GLN A 184 -13.82 -9.12 15.93
CA GLN A 184 -14.81 -10.18 16.10
C GLN A 184 -14.20 -11.59 16.02
N MET A 185 -13.18 -11.79 15.17
CA MET A 185 -12.44 -13.05 15.11
C MET A 185 -11.67 -13.33 16.40
N GLU A 186 -11.07 -12.30 17.01
CA GLU A 186 -10.42 -12.42 18.32
C GLU A 186 -11.43 -12.77 19.43
N ALA A 187 -12.61 -12.15 19.41
CA ALA A 187 -13.68 -12.46 20.35
C ALA A 187 -14.19 -13.91 20.25
N LEU A 188 -14.03 -14.55 19.08
CA LEU A 188 -14.42 -15.95 18.85
C LEU A 188 -13.37 -16.96 19.36
N ARG A 189 -12.12 -16.54 19.60
CA ARG A 189 -11.03 -17.45 20.01
C ARG A 189 -11.33 -18.33 21.23
N PRO A 190 -11.99 -17.84 22.30
CA PRO A 190 -12.32 -18.66 23.46
C PRO A 190 -13.20 -19.88 23.13
N LEU A 191 -14.06 -19.81 22.11
CA LEU A 191 -14.97 -20.91 21.71
C LEU A 191 -14.27 -22.05 20.96
N ILE A 192 -12.98 -21.88 20.64
CA ILE A 192 -12.18 -22.85 19.89
C ILE A 192 -11.48 -23.85 20.82
N GLN A 193 -11.32 -23.50 22.10
CA GLN A 193 -10.47 -24.26 23.02
C GLN A 193 -10.90 -25.72 23.16
N GLY A 194 -9.95 -26.65 22.99
CA GLY A 194 -10.16 -28.08 23.14
C GLY A 194 -10.83 -28.78 21.95
N ASN A 195 -11.10 -28.09 20.83
CA ASN A 195 -11.64 -28.70 19.62
C ASN A 195 -10.72 -28.49 18.39
N PRO A 196 -10.00 -29.53 17.91
CA PRO A 196 -9.08 -29.39 16.78
C PRO A 196 -9.79 -29.05 15.46
N SER A 197 -11.06 -29.45 15.29
CA SER A 197 -11.83 -29.11 14.09
C SER A 197 -12.20 -27.63 14.04
N HIS A 198 -12.58 -27.04 15.17
CA HIS A 198 -12.83 -25.60 15.26
C HIS A 198 -11.55 -24.81 15.03
N GLN A 199 -10.43 -25.29 15.57
CA GLN A 199 -9.12 -24.66 15.41
C GLN A 199 -8.73 -24.60 13.93
N HIS A 200 -8.80 -25.73 13.22
CA HIS A 200 -8.52 -25.75 11.78
C HIS A 200 -9.40 -24.78 10.98
N LYS A 201 -10.71 -24.69 11.28
CA LYS A 201 -11.62 -23.74 10.60
C LYS A 201 -11.23 -22.29 10.87
N MET A 202 -10.83 -21.97 12.09
CA MET A 202 -10.40 -20.63 12.46
C MET A 202 -9.03 -20.27 11.90
N ASP A 203 -8.12 -21.23 11.79
CA ASP A 203 -6.82 -21.05 11.13
C ASP A 203 -7.00 -20.76 9.63
N GLN A 204 -7.92 -21.48 8.97
CA GLN A 204 -8.29 -21.20 7.57
C GLN A 204 -8.90 -19.81 7.41
N LEU A 205 -9.84 -19.43 8.30
CA LEU A 205 -10.44 -18.09 8.29
C LEU A 205 -9.38 -17.00 8.51
N SER A 206 -8.44 -17.23 9.44
CA SER A 206 -7.33 -16.32 9.75
C SER A 206 -6.39 -16.14 8.56
N THR A 207 -6.09 -17.22 7.84
CA THR A 207 -5.26 -17.17 6.63
C THR A 207 -5.93 -16.35 5.53
N ASN A 208 -7.22 -16.57 5.30
CA ASN A 208 -8.00 -15.83 4.31
C ASN A 208 -8.14 -14.34 4.70
N TYR A 209 -8.34 -14.06 5.99
CA TYR A 209 -8.38 -12.71 6.53
C TYR A 209 -7.05 -11.97 6.32
N GLN A 210 -5.91 -12.60 6.63
CA GLN A 210 -4.59 -12.02 6.39
C GLN A 210 -4.34 -11.75 4.89
N ALA A 211 -4.81 -12.63 4.02
CA ALA A 211 -4.73 -12.41 2.58
C ALA A 211 -5.57 -11.20 2.12
N LEU A 212 -6.79 -11.07 2.66
CA LEU A 212 -7.64 -9.90 2.42
C LEU A 212 -6.97 -8.61 2.91
N GLN A 213 -6.44 -8.58 4.14
CA GLN A 213 -5.78 -7.40 4.69
C GLN A 213 -4.60 -6.95 3.83
N ARG A 214 -3.72 -7.88 3.44
CA ARG A 214 -2.61 -7.59 2.53
C ARG A 214 -3.08 -7.04 1.17
N SER A 215 -4.13 -7.62 0.60
CA SER A 215 -4.70 -7.13 -0.66
C SER A 215 -5.32 -5.75 -0.54
N LEU A 216 -5.97 -5.47 0.60
CA LEU A 216 -6.61 -4.19 0.88
C LEU A 216 -5.58 -3.09 1.11
N GLU A 217 -4.51 -3.39 1.86
CA GLU A 217 -3.36 -2.50 2.06
C GLU A 217 -2.70 -2.16 0.72
N ASP A 218 -2.32 -3.16 -0.09
CA ASP A 218 -1.71 -2.93 -1.41
C ASP A 218 -2.60 -2.11 -2.34
N LEU A 219 -3.89 -2.43 -2.42
CA LEU A 219 -4.83 -1.67 -3.25
C LEU A 219 -4.97 -0.22 -2.76
N THR A 220 -5.06 -0.02 -1.45
CA THR A 220 -5.15 1.31 -0.84
C THR A 220 -3.90 2.12 -1.14
N ASP A 221 -2.71 1.57 -0.95
CA ASP A 221 -1.43 2.24 -1.20
C ASP A 221 -1.29 2.64 -2.68
N ARG A 222 -1.68 1.75 -3.60
CA ARG A 222 -1.70 2.04 -5.04
C ARG A 222 -2.68 3.17 -5.38
N CYS A 223 -3.89 3.14 -4.83
CA CYS A 223 -4.88 4.20 -5.03
C CYS A 223 -4.42 5.53 -4.45
N GLN A 224 -3.85 5.54 -3.24
CA GLN A 224 -3.28 6.73 -2.62
C GLN A 224 -2.16 7.33 -3.48
N GLN A 225 -1.26 6.48 -3.98
CA GLN A 225 -0.18 6.95 -4.85
C GLN A 225 -0.72 7.51 -6.16
N GLY A 226 -1.69 6.85 -6.79
CA GLY A 226 -2.33 7.34 -8.01
C GLY A 226 -3.10 8.66 -7.81
N VAL A 227 -3.71 8.87 -6.65
CA VAL A 227 -4.31 10.16 -6.26
C VAL A 227 -3.24 11.23 -6.12
N ARG A 228 -2.16 10.97 -5.36
CA ARG A 228 -1.07 11.94 -5.15
C ARG A 228 -0.47 12.41 -6.48
N GLU A 229 -0.15 11.46 -7.36
CA GLU A 229 0.41 11.77 -8.68
C GLU A 229 -0.55 12.59 -9.55
N HIS A 230 -1.85 12.24 -9.54
CA HIS A 230 -2.85 13.00 -10.28
C HIS A 230 -3.04 14.42 -9.69
N CYS A 231 -3.02 14.57 -8.36
CA CYS A 231 -3.03 15.88 -7.71
C CYS A 231 -1.83 16.74 -8.13
N THR A 232 -0.62 16.17 -8.12
CA THR A 232 0.60 16.88 -8.55
C THR A 232 0.49 17.33 -9.99
N PHE A 233 0.09 16.44 -10.90
CA PHE A 233 -0.14 16.78 -12.30
C PHE A 233 -1.16 17.92 -12.46
N CYS A 234 -2.34 17.81 -11.84
CA CYS A 234 -3.38 18.84 -11.94
C CYS A 234 -2.89 20.20 -11.41
N HIS A 235 -2.12 20.21 -10.32
CA HIS A 235 -1.57 21.43 -9.75
C HIS A 235 -0.56 22.10 -10.69
N GLU A 236 0.45 21.36 -11.16
CA GLU A 236 1.48 21.89 -12.05
C GLU A 236 0.89 22.34 -13.41
N LEU A 237 -0.04 21.56 -13.97
CA LEU A 237 -0.76 21.92 -15.19
C LEU A 237 -1.51 23.24 -15.02
N LEU A 238 -2.23 23.39 -13.91
CA LEU A 238 -3.00 24.59 -13.62
C LEU A 238 -2.10 25.81 -13.43
N GLU A 239 -1.01 25.67 -12.67
CA GLU A 239 -0.05 26.76 -12.46
C GLU A 239 0.56 27.24 -13.77
N LEU A 240 1.00 26.31 -14.63
CA LEU A 240 1.60 26.66 -15.90
C LEU A 240 0.58 27.29 -16.87
N ARG A 241 -0.63 26.74 -16.96
CA ARG A 241 -1.72 27.33 -17.77
C ARG A 241 -2.08 28.74 -17.32
N GLN A 242 -2.17 28.99 -16.02
CA GLN A 242 -2.45 30.33 -15.48
C GLN A 242 -1.33 31.31 -15.80
N TRP A 243 -0.08 30.87 -15.68
CA TRP A 243 1.08 31.69 -16.04
C TRP A 243 1.06 32.02 -17.55
N ILE A 244 0.86 31.02 -18.43
CA ILE A 244 0.76 31.22 -19.88
C ILE A 244 -0.34 32.23 -20.21
N ALA A 245 -1.53 32.09 -19.62
CA ALA A 245 -2.65 33.00 -19.84
C ALA A 245 -2.32 34.44 -19.41
N THR A 246 -1.73 34.60 -18.23
CA THR A 246 -1.35 35.90 -17.68
C THR A 246 -0.28 36.59 -18.54
N VAL A 247 0.76 35.86 -18.93
CA VAL A 247 1.83 36.41 -19.77
C VAL A 247 1.31 36.72 -21.18
N SER A 248 0.53 35.82 -21.78
CA SER A 248 -0.09 36.05 -23.09
C SER A 248 -0.96 37.30 -23.09
N GLN A 249 -1.76 37.52 -22.04
CA GLN A 249 -2.58 38.72 -21.89
C GLN A 249 -1.74 39.99 -21.76
N LYS A 250 -0.70 39.98 -20.92
CA LYS A 250 0.23 41.12 -20.76
C LYS A 250 0.91 41.45 -22.08
N LEU A 251 1.49 40.45 -22.75
CA LEU A 251 2.14 40.61 -24.06
C LEU A 251 1.17 41.16 -25.12
N GLN A 252 -0.05 40.61 -25.18
CA GLN A 252 -1.07 41.11 -26.11
C GLN A 252 -1.42 42.58 -25.84
N SER A 253 -1.55 42.99 -24.57
CA SER A 253 -1.81 44.40 -24.21
C SER A 253 -0.70 45.35 -24.68
N HIS A 254 0.56 44.91 -24.61
CA HIS A 254 1.70 45.69 -25.12
C HIS A 254 1.75 45.76 -26.65
N ARG A 255 1.14 44.80 -27.35
CA ARG A 255 1.01 44.79 -28.82
C ARG A 255 -0.03 45.78 -29.31
N GLU A 256 -1.17 45.88 -28.63
CA GLU A 256 -2.33 46.68 -29.04
C GLU A 256 -2.21 48.16 -28.66
N ASP A 257 -1.42 48.47 -27.63
CA ASP A 257 -1.27 49.83 -27.13
C ASP A 257 -0.35 50.68 -28.04
N THR A 258 -0.99 51.60 -28.77
CA THR A 258 -0.40 52.56 -29.72
C THR A 258 -0.23 53.97 -29.15
N GLY A 259 -0.48 54.16 -27.84
CA GLY A 259 -0.44 55.47 -27.19
C GLY A 259 0.98 56.02 -26.95
N PRO A 260 1.14 57.36 -26.78
CA PRO A 260 2.41 57.96 -26.36
C PRO A 260 2.62 57.70 -24.86
N TRP A 261 3.38 56.63 -24.54
CA TRP A 261 3.83 56.29 -23.18
C TRP A 261 5.28 55.81 -23.25
N ASP A 262 6.08 56.11 -22.22
CA ASP A 262 7.53 55.87 -22.13
C ASP A 262 7.95 54.46 -22.59
N ALA A 263 8.38 54.37 -23.85
CA ALA A 263 8.94 53.19 -24.50
C ALA A 263 9.91 52.37 -23.63
N PRO A 264 10.85 52.96 -22.84
CA PRO A 264 11.77 52.16 -22.02
C PRO A 264 11.09 51.42 -20.86
N SER A 265 10.02 51.94 -20.25
CA SER A 265 9.33 51.27 -19.14
C SER A 265 8.58 50.00 -19.60
N ARG A 266 8.05 50.02 -20.83
CA ARG A 266 7.39 48.87 -21.47
C ARG A 266 8.38 47.82 -21.93
N GLU A 267 9.51 48.24 -22.50
CA GLU A 267 10.59 47.32 -22.91
C GLU A 267 11.12 46.54 -21.70
N VAL A 268 11.35 47.20 -20.56
CA VAL A 268 11.81 46.54 -19.32
C VAL A 268 10.79 45.54 -18.76
N GLU A 269 9.48 45.86 -18.80
CA GLU A 269 8.44 44.93 -18.34
C GLU A 269 8.35 43.69 -19.23
N VAL A 270 8.47 43.86 -20.55
CA VAL A 270 8.52 42.74 -21.51
C VAL A 270 9.78 41.91 -21.27
N GLU A 271 10.96 42.52 -21.17
CA GLU A 271 12.22 41.82 -20.86
C GLU A 271 12.14 41.01 -19.56
N ARG A 272 11.48 41.55 -18.51
CA ARG A 272 11.26 40.82 -17.26
C ARG A 272 10.40 39.58 -17.47
N LEU A 273 9.30 39.70 -18.23
CA LEU A 273 8.43 38.55 -18.53
C LEU A 273 9.16 37.50 -19.39
N LEU A 274 10.02 37.94 -20.31
CA LEU A 274 10.82 37.04 -21.14
C LEU A 274 11.93 36.35 -20.34
N ALA A 275 12.42 36.96 -19.26
CA ALA A 275 13.40 36.31 -18.38
C ALA A 275 12.82 35.11 -17.60
N GLU A 276 11.50 35.06 -17.38
CA GLU A 276 10.82 33.93 -16.74
C GLU A 276 10.57 32.74 -17.70
N LEU A 277 10.58 32.98 -19.02
CA LEU A 277 10.27 31.95 -20.03
C LEU A 277 11.16 30.70 -19.97
N PRO A 278 12.51 30.80 -19.89
CA PRO A 278 13.37 29.61 -19.89
C PRO A 278 13.09 28.66 -18.72
N GLU A 279 12.77 29.22 -17.55
CA GLU A 279 12.40 28.43 -16.37
C GLU A 279 11.08 27.68 -16.62
N LYS A 280 10.07 28.36 -17.17
CA LYS A 280 8.78 27.74 -17.51
C LYS A 280 8.88 26.74 -18.66
N GLU A 281 9.75 26.99 -19.63
CA GLU A 281 10.04 26.05 -20.72
C GLU A 281 10.62 24.73 -20.17
N ALA A 282 11.47 24.81 -19.15
CA ALA A 282 12.00 23.63 -18.46
C ALA A 282 10.94 22.88 -17.64
N GLN A 283 9.83 23.51 -17.25
CA GLN A 283 8.72 22.85 -16.54
C GLN A 283 7.83 22.01 -17.46
N LEU A 284 7.73 22.33 -18.76
CA LEU A 284 6.86 21.60 -19.70
C LEU A 284 7.14 20.09 -19.77
N PRO A 285 8.39 19.61 -19.95
CA PRO A 285 8.69 18.18 -19.96
C PRO A 285 8.36 17.47 -18.63
N LEU A 286 8.43 18.20 -17.50
CA LEU A 286 8.08 17.66 -16.19
C LEU A 286 6.57 17.41 -16.08
N VAL A 287 5.76 18.39 -16.47
CA VAL A 287 4.30 18.25 -16.49
C VAL A 287 3.85 17.14 -17.44
N GLU A 288 4.51 17.04 -18.61
CA GLU A 288 4.27 15.94 -19.55
C GLU A 288 4.60 14.58 -18.94
N ALA A 289 5.75 14.44 -18.27
CA ALA A 289 6.15 13.20 -17.61
C ALA A 289 5.14 12.79 -16.51
N HIS A 290 4.67 13.74 -15.70
CA HIS A 290 3.62 13.49 -14.71
C HIS A 290 2.29 13.11 -15.37
N GLY A 291 1.88 13.76 -16.45
CA GLY A 291 0.69 13.38 -17.22
C GLY A 291 0.77 11.94 -17.75
N GLN A 292 1.91 11.54 -18.32
CA GLN A 292 2.14 10.16 -18.77
C GLN A 292 2.05 9.14 -17.64
N LEU A 293 2.53 9.49 -16.43
CA LEU A 293 2.41 8.64 -15.25
C LEU A 293 0.94 8.49 -14.82
N VAL A 294 0.17 9.58 -14.82
CA VAL A 294 -1.26 9.56 -14.52
C VAL A 294 -2.03 8.73 -15.53
N MET A 295 -1.74 8.84 -16.83
CA MET A 295 -2.38 8.05 -17.89
C MET A 295 -2.21 6.55 -17.66
N LYS A 296 -0.99 6.09 -17.33
CA LYS A 296 -0.70 4.67 -17.03
C LYS A 296 -1.51 4.12 -15.85
N LYS A 297 -2.01 4.99 -14.97
CA LYS A 297 -2.78 4.64 -13.76
C LYS A 297 -4.22 5.15 -13.81
N SER A 298 -4.76 5.37 -15.00
CA SER A 298 -6.14 5.82 -15.22
C SER A 298 -6.87 4.85 -16.14
N SER A 299 -8.20 4.93 -16.17
CA SER A 299 -8.97 4.24 -17.21
C SER A 299 -8.60 4.79 -18.61
N PRO A 300 -8.85 4.08 -19.72
CA PRO A 300 -8.55 4.58 -21.05
C PRO A 300 -9.26 5.91 -21.36
N GLU A 301 -10.46 6.11 -20.83
CA GLU A 301 -11.18 7.39 -20.92
C GLU A 301 -10.46 8.49 -20.15
N GLY A 302 -9.91 8.16 -18.97
CA GLY A 302 -9.13 9.11 -18.17
C GLY A 302 -7.81 9.47 -18.82
N ALA A 303 -7.15 8.49 -19.43
CA ALA A 303 -5.91 8.71 -20.17
C ALA A 303 -6.13 9.61 -21.40
N ALA A 304 -7.27 9.46 -22.09
CA ALA A 304 -7.63 10.34 -23.20
C ALA A 304 -7.82 11.80 -22.75
N VAL A 305 -8.48 12.04 -21.61
CA VAL A 305 -8.66 13.38 -21.05
C VAL A 305 -7.30 14.00 -20.69
N VAL A 306 -6.44 13.27 -19.99
CA VAL A 306 -5.10 13.77 -19.62
C VAL A 306 -4.26 14.09 -20.87
N GLN A 307 -4.37 13.28 -21.93
CA GLN A 307 -3.69 13.53 -23.20
C GLN A 307 -4.20 14.82 -23.87
N GLU A 308 -5.52 15.03 -23.90
CA GLU A 308 -6.13 16.27 -24.44
C GLU A 308 -5.66 17.51 -23.67
N GLU A 309 -5.60 17.42 -22.33
CA GLU A 309 -5.13 18.51 -21.47
C GLU A 309 -3.66 18.88 -21.73
N LEU A 310 -2.80 17.88 -21.99
CA LEU A 310 -1.40 18.07 -22.38
C LEU A 310 -1.28 18.70 -23.78
N GLU A 311 -2.08 18.26 -24.74
CA GLU A 311 -2.09 18.82 -26.09
C GLU A 311 -2.51 20.29 -26.09
N GLU A 312 -3.53 20.64 -25.31
CA GLU A 312 -3.96 22.02 -25.12
C GLU A 312 -2.87 22.87 -24.45
N LEU A 313 -2.16 22.32 -23.46
CA LEU A 313 -1.03 22.99 -22.83
C LEU A 313 0.06 23.32 -23.85
N VAL A 314 0.48 22.35 -24.66
CA VAL A 314 1.49 22.54 -25.71
C VAL A 314 1.01 23.56 -26.75
N ALA A 315 -0.26 23.51 -27.17
CA ALA A 315 -0.82 24.48 -28.10
C ALA A 315 -0.81 25.91 -27.54
N SER A 316 -1.18 26.08 -26.26
CA SER A 316 -1.15 27.37 -25.56
C SER A 316 0.27 27.93 -25.43
N TRP A 317 1.25 27.07 -25.15
CA TRP A 317 2.66 27.45 -25.11
C TRP A 317 3.17 27.91 -26.48
N GLN A 318 2.88 27.17 -27.54
CA GLN A 318 3.25 27.57 -28.90
C GLN A 318 2.61 28.90 -29.32
N ALA A 319 1.37 29.15 -28.91
CA ALA A 319 0.72 30.44 -29.15
C ALA A 319 1.45 31.59 -28.44
N LEU A 320 1.88 31.38 -27.19
CA LEU A 320 2.69 32.35 -26.44
C LEU A 320 4.02 32.64 -27.14
N ARG A 321 4.74 31.61 -27.62
CA ARG A 321 6.01 31.79 -28.36
C ARG A 321 5.84 32.62 -29.63
N ARG A 322 4.74 32.42 -30.37
CA ARG A 322 4.43 33.26 -31.55
C ARG A 322 4.15 34.71 -31.16
N LEU A 323 3.49 34.96 -30.03
CA LEU A 323 3.27 36.32 -29.51
C LEU A 323 4.58 37.00 -29.12
N GLU A 324 5.47 36.28 -28.43
CA GLU A 324 6.82 36.73 -28.10
C GLU A 324 7.60 37.13 -29.35
N GLU A 325 7.70 36.23 -30.34
CA GLU A 325 8.42 36.49 -31.60
C GLU A 325 7.84 37.72 -32.35
N SER A 326 6.50 37.83 -32.38
CA SER A 326 5.83 38.99 -32.97
C SER A 326 6.16 40.29 -32.23
N LEU A 327 6.28 40.29 -30.91
CA LEU A 327 6.61 41.48 -30.14
C LEU A 327 8.07 41.87 -30.27
N LEU A 328 8.99 40.91 -30.19
CA LEU A 328 10.42 41.16 -30.37
C LEU A 328 10.71 41.75 -31.75
N SER A 329 10.04 41.26 -32.80
CA SER A 329 10.17 41.83 -34.16
C SER A 329 9.63 43.27 -34.23
N LEU A 330 8.51 43.58 -33.57
CA LEU A 330 7.97 44.95 -33.49
C LEU A 330 8.91 45.90 -32.74
N ILE A 331 9.48 45.46 -31.61
CA ILE A 331 10.44 46.24 -30.82
C ILE A 331 11.69 46.52 -31.68
N ARG A 332 12.25 45.50 -32.34
CA ARG A 332 13.40 45.65 -33.23
C ARG A 332 13.14 46.65 -34.36
N ASN A 333 11.97 46.57 -35.00
CA ASN A 333 11.57 47.51 -36.06
C ASN A 333 11.44 48.95 -35.54
N ARG A 334 10.86 49.17 -34.35
CA ARG A 334 10.75 50.50 -33.72
C ARG A 334 12.12 51.06 -33.33
N GLN A 335 13.04 50.22 -32.87
CA GLN A 335 14.42 50.64 -32.53
C GLN A 335 15.19 51.08 -33.79
N LEU A 336 15.07 50.34 -34.90
CA LEU A 336 15.67 50.72 -36.19
C LEU A 336 15.11 52.07 -36.69
N GLN A 337 13.79 52.28 -36.60
CA GLN A 337 13.17 53.56 -36.97
C GLN A 337 13.66 54.72 -36.09
N ARG A 338 13.89 54.52 -34.79
CA ARG A 338 14.48 55.55 -33.90
C ARG A 338 15.92 55.91 -34.31
N MET A 339 16.74 54.94 -34.70
CA MET A 339 18.12 55.18 -35.14
C MET A 339 18.21 55.92 -36.48
N GLU A 340 17.30 55.65 -37.43
CA GLU A 340 17.26 56.36 -38.71
C GLU A 340 16.95 57.87 -38.53
N VAL A 341 16.05 58.23 -37.61
CA VAL A 341 15.65 59.62 -37.35
C VAL A 341 16.78 60.44 -36.72
N ASP A 342 17.62 59.84 -35.86
CA ASP A 342 18.77 60.55 -35.27
C ASP A 342 19.96 60.73 -36.24
N SER A 343 20.07 59.92 -37.30
CA SER A 343 21.08 60.10 -38.36
C SER A 343 20.79 61.28 -39.31
N GLY A 344 19.56 61.80 -39.30
CA GLY A 344 19.12 62.95 -40.10
C GLY A 344 19.65 64.32 -39.65
N LYS A 345 20.37 64.40 -38.52
CA LYS A 345 21.08 65.63 -38.09
C LYS A 345 22.39 65.80 -38.86
N LYS A 346 22.30 66.50 -40.00
CA LYS A 346 23.38 67.07 -40.84
C LYS A 346 24.77 67.19 -40.17
N MET A 347 25.78 66.47 -40.68
CA MET A 347 27.17 66.94 -40.66
C MET A 347 27.35 68.00 -41.76
N ILE A 348 27.69 69.22 -41.36
CA ILE A 348 28.05 70.32 -42.25
C ILE A 348 29.50 70.09 -42.69
N PHE A 349 29.70 69.76 -43.96
CA PHE A 349 31.03 69.76 -44.59
C PHE A 349 31.44 71.22 -44.86
N THR A 350 32.48 71.71 -44.19
CA THR A 350 33.17 72.94 -44.62
C THR A 350 34.40 72.55 -45.43
N ASN A 351 34.36 72.85 -46.72
CA ASN A 351 35.49 72.78 -47.66
C ASN A 351 36.65 73.66 -47.19
N ASN A 352 37.86 73.07 -47.09
CA ASN A 352 39.11 73.79 -47.25
C ASN A 352 40.15 72.86 -47.89
N ILE A 353 40.39 73.07 -49.20
CA ILE A 353 41.48 72.47 -49.97
C ILE A 353 42.69 73.41 -49.86
N PRO A 354 43.91 72.87 -49.67
CA PRO A 354 45.05 73.44 -50.36
C PRO A 354 45.74 72.44 -51.28
N LYS A 355 45.95 72.86 -52.53
CA LYS A 355 46.79 72.21 -53.54
C LYS A 355 48.28 72.43 -53.22
N ALA A 356 49.07 71.36 -53.26
CA ALA A 356 50.46 71.39 -53.72
C ALA A 356 50.81 69.98 -54.22
N GLY A 357 51.23 69.88 -55.48
CA GLY A 357 51.60 68.62 -56.13
C GLY A 357 53.11 68.41 -56.17
N PHE A 358 53.53 67.15 -56.27
CA PHE A 358 54.78 66.66 -56.85
C PHE A 358 54.50 65.21 -57.28
N LEU A 359 54.44 64.93 -58.59
CA LEU A 359 55.50 64.40 -59.47
C LEU A 359 55.62 62.85 -59.41
N ILE A 360 55.45 62.27 -60.60
CA ILE A 360 55.37 60.85 -60.97
C ILE A 360 56.79 60.28 -61.10
N ASP A 361 57.02 59.00 -60.79
CA ASP A 361 57.63 58.08 -61.77
C ASP A 361 57.50 56.59 -61.41
N PRO A 362 57.53 55.70 -62.44
CA PRO A 362 56.76 54.46 -62.50
C PRO A 362 57.65 53.20 -62.69
N VAL A 363 57.23 52.07 -62.13
CA VAL A 363 57.65 50.74 -62.62
C VAL A 363 56.43 49.81 -62.64
N ASP A 364 56.13 49.34 -63.84
CA ASP A 364 55.15 48.33 -64.28
C ASP A 364 55.20 46.98 -63.55
N PRO A 365 54.31 45.99 -63.83
CA PRO A 365 52.92 46.07 -64.28
C PRO A 365 51.98 45.18 -63.43
N VAL A 366 50.68 45.50 -63.49
CA VAL A 366 49.60 44.68 -62.93
C VAL A 366 49.57 43.30 -63.60
N SER A 367 49.82 42.25 -62.82
CA SER A 367 49.48 40.88 -63.17
C SER A 367 48.30 40.41 -62.31
N ARG A 368 47.16 40.15 -62.96
CA ARG A 368 46.06 39.37 -62.40
C ARG A 368 46.60 38.02 -61.90
N ARG A 369 46.62 37.80 -60.58
CA ARG A 369 46.59 36.45 -60.01
C ARG A 369 45.68 36.41 -58.78
N ARG A 370 44.56 35.70 -58.97
CA ARG A 370 44.01 34.69 -58.06
C ARG A 370 44.69 34.69 -56.69
N ARG A 371 44.01 35.21 -55.65
CA ARG A 371 44.39 34.95 -54.26
C ARG A 371 44.14 33.48 -53.98
N GLN A 372 45.19 32.71 -54.22
CA GLN A 372 45.43 31.42 -53.63
C GLN A 372 45.55 31.63 -52.12
N ALA A 373 44.82 30.81 -51.38
CA ALA A 373 44.93 30.66 -49.95
C ALA A 373 46.40 30.49 -49.54
N ASN A 374 46.80 31.17 -48.48
CA ASN A 374 47.86 30.69 -47.60
C ASN A 374 47.34 30.73 -46.16
N PRO A 375 47.30 29.57 -45.47
CA PRO A 375 46.84 29.41 -44.10
C PRO A 375 48.02 29.56 -43.14
N LEU A 376 48.16 30.71 -42.49
CA LEU A 376 49.15 30.90 -41.42
C LEU A 376 48.61 31.91 -40.40
N GLN A 377 47.55 31.51 -39.71
CA GLN A 377 47.08 32.09 -38.44
C GLN A 377 45.98 31.16 -37.90
N ASP A 378 46.37 30.03 -37.32
CA ASP A 378 45.44 29.23 -36.52
C ASP A 378 46.14 28.54 -35.32
N GLU A 379 47.46 28.29 -35.38
CA GLU A 379 48.15 27.53 -34.32
C GLU A 379 48.10 28.14 -32.90
N GLY A 380 47.94 29.46 -32.75
CA GLY A 380 47.88 30.09 -31.42
C GLY A 380 46.55 29.91 -30.66
N GLY A 381 45.43 29.72 -31.37
CA GLY A 381 44.12 29.52 -30.75
C GLY A 381 43.86 28.06 -30.37
N HIS A 382 44.34 27.14 -31.20
CA HIS A 382 44.20 25.69 -31.00
C HIS A 382 44.98 25.17 -29.79
N GLU A 383 46.18 25.71 -29.53
CA GLU A 383 46.95 25.35 -28.32
C GLU A 383 46.27 25.83 -27.03
N GLY A 384 45.64 27.02 -27.06
CA GLY A 384 44.92 27.58 -25.91
C GLY A 384 43.66 26.80 -25.54
N PHE A 385 42.85 26.45 -26.54
CA PHE A 385 41.65 25.62 -26.34
C PHE A 385 42.00 24.21 -25.87
N SER A 386 42.98 23.55 -26.50
CA SER A 386 43.44 22.20 -26.15
C SER A 386 44.08 22.13 -24.75
N ARG A 387 44.64 23.25 -24.26
CA ARG A 387 45.14 23.36 -22.90
C ARG A 387 44.00 23.49 -21.90
N LEU A 388 43.04 24.38 -22.13
CA LEU A 388 41.88 24.57 -21.25
C LEU A 388 40.97 23.33 -21.19
N GLN A 389 40.84 22.60 -22.30
CA GLN A 389 40.14 21.32 -22.36
C GLN A 389 40.79 20.28 -21.45
N ARG A 390 42.13 20.11 -21.53
CA ARG A 390 42.87 19.21 -20.64
C ARG A 390 42.83 19.65 -19.19
N ASP A 391 42.94 20.95 -18.92
CA ASP A 391 42.90 21.49 -17.56
C ASP A 391 41.53 21.22 -16.90
N PHE A 392 40.43 21.38 -17.64
CA PHE A 392 39.09 21.07 -17.16
C PHE A 392 38.83 19.56 -17.01
N GLU A 393 39.27 18.77 -18.00
CA GLU A 393 39.14 17.30 -17.96
C GLU A 393 39.88 16.71 -16.76
N GLN A 394 41.12 17.13 -16.53
CA GLN A 394 41.91 16.70 -15.37
C GLN A 394 41.24 17.12 -14.05
N TRP A 395 40.77 18.36 -13.95
CA TRP A 395 40.04 18.82 -12.77
C TRP A 395 38.79 17.98 -12.50
N LEU A 396 38.01 17.69 -13.55
CA LEU A 396 36.77 16.91 -13.46
C LEU A 396 37.04 15.46 -13.07
N GLU A 397 38.11 14.85 -13.58
CA GLU A 397 38.53 13.50 -13.21
C GLU A 397 38.98 13.42 -11.75
N GLU A 398 39.77 14.39 -11.28
CA GLU A 398 40.22 14.46 -9.89
C GLU A 398 39.06 14.62 -8.90
N GLU A 399 38.09 15.49 -9.22
CA GLU A 399 36.92 15.70 -8.38
C GLU A 399 35.96 14.50 -8.39
N ASN A 400 35.76 13.86 -9.55
CA ASN A 400 34.99 12.62 -9.65
C ASN A 400 35.66 11.49 -8.84
N ALA A 401 36.98 11.36 -8.90
CA ALA A 401 37.70 10.34 -8.12
C ALA A 401 37.54 10.57 -6.61
N LYS A 402 37.55 11.82 -6.14
CA LYS A 402 37.26 12.17 -4.75
C LYS A 402 35.82 11.82 -4.39
N LEU A 403 34.84 12.20 -5.22
CA LEU A 403 33.42 11.91 -5.00
C LEU A 403 33.17 10.39 -4.88
N VAL A 404 33.73 9.59 -5.79
CA VAL A 404 33.59 8.13 -5.77
C VAL A 404 34.20 7.54 -4.50
N ARG A 405 35.38 8.01 -4.06
CA ARG A 405 36.00 7.58 -2.79
C ARG A 405 35.14 7.93 -1.57
N ILE A 406 34.47 9.09 -1.58
CA ILE A 406 33.59 9.53 -0.50
C ILE A 406 32.29 8.71 -0.48
N ILE A 407 31.72 8.39 -1.65
CA ILE A 407 30.53 7.52 -1.77
C ILE A 407 30.84 6.11 -1.25
N ALA A 408 32.01 5.57 -1.60
CA ALA A 408 32.47 4.25 -1.18
C ALA A 408 32.92 4.16 0.29
N MET A 409 33.02 5.29 1.00
CA MET A 409 33.47 5.35 2.39
C MET A 409 32.45 4.67 3.31
N ARG A 410 32.90 3.69 4.13
CA ARG A 410 32.03 2.98 5.09
C ARG A 410 31.56 3.97 6.17
N THR A 411 30.26 4.01 6.42
CA THR A 411 29.61 4.91 7.39
C THR A 411 29.05 4.10 8.55
N ALA A 412 29.95 3.59 9.41
CA ALA A 412 29.58 2.73 10.53
C ALA A 412 29.29 3.52 11.82
N THR A 413 29.87 4.73 11.95
CA THR A 413 29.70 5.58 13.13
C THR A 413 29.15 6.97 12.75
N ALA A 414 28.54 7.66 13.72
CA ALA A 414 28.09 9.04 13.55
C ALA A 414 29.24 10.01 13.22
N LYS A 415 30.47 9.68 13.67
CA LYS A 415 31.68 10.44 13.32
C LYS A 415 32.05 10.25 11.84
N ASP A 416 31.84 9.06 11.27
CA ASP A 416 32.09 8.77 9.86
C ASP A 416 31.07 9.48 8.95
N LEU A 417 29.81 9.57 9.38
CA LEU A 417 28.77 10.33 8.67
C LEU A 417 29.10 11.82 8.63
N ARG A 418 29.48 12.42 9.76
CA ARG A 418 29.92 13.82 9.82
C ARG A 418 31.14 14.06 8.94
N THR A 419 32.13 13.16 8.98
CA THR A 419 33.33 13.25 8.13
C THR A 419 32.98 13.16 6.64
N ARG A 420 32.00 12.32 6.27
CA ARG A 420 31.50 12.20 4.89
C ARG A 420 30.77 13.47 4.45
N GLU A 421 29.95 14.05 5.32
CA GLU A 421 29.23 15.30 5.09
C GLU A 421 30.18 16.48 4.87
N THR A 422 31.20 16.65 5.73
CA THR A 422 32.19 17.72 5.57
C THR A 422 32.97 17.60 4.26
N LYS A 423 33.32 16.37 3.84
CA LYS A 423 34.02 16.12 2.58
C LYS A 423 33.15 16.38 1.34
N LEU A 424 31.84 16.18 1.43
CA LEU A 424 30.92 16.51 0.33
C LEU A 424 30.70 18.02 0.23
N GLN A 425 30.60 18.72 1.36
CA GLN A 425 30.53 20.19 1.39
C GLN A 425 31.80 20.83 0.79
N GLU A 426 32.97 20.22 1.01
CA GLU A 426 34.23 20.67 0.38
C GLU A 426 34.18 20.53 -1.15
N LEU A 427 33.63 19.43 -1.68
CA LEU A 427 33.44 19.26 -3.13
C LEU A 427 32.37 20.21 -3.70
N GLU A 428 31.29 20.47 -2.96
CA GLU A 428 30.27 21.45 -3.33
C GLU A 428 30.85 22.86 -3.42
N ALA A 429 31.75 23.24 -2.51
CA ALA A 429 32.42 24.53 -2.52
C ALA A 429 33.34 24.73 -3.74
N ARG A 430 33.77 23.65 -4.40
CA ARG A 430 34.59 23.70 -5.63
C ARG A 430 33.77 23.73 -6.91
N VAL A 431 32.46 23.52 -6.87
CA VAL A 431 31.58 23.58 -8.05
C VAL A 431 31.67 24.92 -8.81
N PRO A 432 31.74 26.09 -8.14
CA PRO A 432 31.93 27.37 -8.84
C PRO A 432 33.26 27.46 -9.60
N GLU A 433 34.34 26.85 -9.08
CA GLU A 433 35.64 26.78 -9.76
C GLU A 433 35.54 25.99 -11.06
N GLY A 434 34.89 24.81 -11.02
CA GLY A 434 34.62 24.00 -12.21
C GLY A 434 33.70 24.70 -13.21
N GLN A 435 32.71 25.45 -12.73
CA GLN A 435 31.81 26.22 -13.58
C GLN A 435 32.55 27.34 -14.34
N HIS A 436 33.48 28.04 -13.69
CA HIS A 436 34.32 29.04 -14.34
C HIS A 436 35.29 28.44 -15.37
N LEU A 437 35.91 27.28 -15.08
CA LEU A 437 36.77 26.58 -16.04
C LEU A 437 35.98 26.13 -17.28
N PHE A 438 34.76 25.64 -17.08
CA PHE A 438 33.86 25.25 -18.15
C PHE A 438 33.38 26.45 -18.98
N GLU A 439 33.06 27.58 -18.36
CA GLU A 439 32.69 28.82 -19.06
C GLU A 439 33.84 29.39 -19.89
N ASN A 440 35.07 29.37 -19.37
CA ASN A 440 36.27 29.78 -20.11
C ASN A 440 36.50 28.91 -21.35
N LEU A 441 36.18 27.61 -21.26
CA LEU A 441 36.23 26.66 -22.38
C LEU A 441 35.14 26.94 -23.42
N LEU A 442 33.97 27.40 -23.02
CA LEU A 442 32.90 27.82 -23.94
C LEU A 442 33.19 29.15 -24.65
N GLN A 443 33.91 30.07 -24.00
CA GLN A 443 34.23 31.38 -24.56
C GLN A 443 35.22 31.34 -25.73
N LEU A 444 36.12 30.35 -25.77
CA LEU A 444 37.12 30.23 -26.84
C LEU A 444 36.61 29.51 -28.09
N GLY A 445 35.47 28.81 -28.00
CA GLY A 445 34.78 28.17 -29.11
C GLY A 445 35.54 26.97 -29.72
N PRO A 446 34.88 25.83 -29.98
CA PRO A 446 35.56 24.68 -30.60
C PRO A 446 35.90 25.00 -32.06
N ALA A 447 37.15 24.76 -32.46
CA ALA A 447 37.50 24.71 -33.88
C ALA A 447 36.83 23.48 -34.54
N ARG A 448 36.63 23.53 -35.87
CA ARG A 448 35.98 22.44 -36.63
C ARG A 448 36.68 21.09 -36.38
N GLY A 449 36.14 20.29 -35.46
CA GLY A 449 36.64 18.95 -35.12
C GLY A 449 36.45 18.52 -33.66
N THR A 450 36.46 19.45 -32.69
CA THR A 450 36.40 19.13 -31.24
C THR A 450 34.99 19.18 -30.63
N SER A 451 33.94 19.29 -31.46
CA SER A 451 32.55 19.41 -31.01
C SER A 451 32.09 18.20 -30.18
N ASN A 452 32.49 16.98 -30.57
CA ASN A 452 32.08 15.76 -29.88
C ASN A 452 32.76 15.61 -28.51
N GLU A 453 34.05 15.95 -28.40
CA GLU A 453 34.79 15.90 -27.12
C GLU A 453 34.25 16.93 -26.11
N LEU A 454 33.81 18.09 -26.59
CA LEU A 454 33.19 19.12 -25.76
C LEU A 454 31.77 18.70 -25.30
N GLU A 455 31.04 17.96 -26.12
CA GLU A 455 29.74 17.35 -25.75
C GLU A 455 29.92 16.24 -24.70
N ASP A 456 30.96 15.41 -24.83
CA ASP A 456 31.31 14.39 -23.85
C ASP A 456 31.69 15.03 -22.50
N LEU A 457 32.50 16.10 -22.49
CA LEU A 457 32.83 16.85 -21.28
C LEU A 457 31.60 17.54 -20.66
N ARG A 458 30.69 18.06 -21.48
CA ARG A 458 29.39 18.59 -21.03
C ARG A 458 28.57 17.54 -20.29
N TYR A 459 28.48 16.35 -20.87
CA TYR A 459 27.76 15.23 -20.25
C TYR A 459 28.42 14.80 -18.94
N GLN A 460 29.74 14.66 -18.92
CA GLN A 460 30.49 14.29 -17.71
C GLN A 460 30.35 15.34 -16.60
N TRP A 461 30.35 16.63 -16.93
CA TRP A 461 30.14 17.72 -15.98
C TRP A 461 28.74 17.69 -15.37
N MET A 462 27.71 17.50 -16.20
CA MET A 462 26.33 17.37 -15.73
C MET A 462 26.15 16.14 -14.83
N LEU A 463 26.77 15.02 -15.22
CA LEU A 463 26.73 13.79 -14.45
C LEU A 463 27.43 13.94 -13.09
N TYR A 464 28.58 14.63 -13.03
CA TYR A 464 29.26 14.95 -11.77
C TYR A 464 28.35 15.78 -10.84
N LYS A 465 27.77 16.87 -11.35
CA LYS A 465 26.85 17.73 -10.56
C LYS A 465 25.63 16.96 -10.04
N SER A 466 25.05 16.08 -10.86
CA SER A 466 23.94 15.22 -10.43
C SER A 466 24.37 14.27 -9.31
N LYS A 467 25.47 13.53 -9.51
CA LYS A 467 25.99 12.57 -8.52
C LYS A 467 26.34 13.23 -7.20
N LEU A 468 26.89 14.45 -7.24
CA LEU A 468 27.22 15.23 -6.04
C LEU A 468 25.94 15.63 -5.29
N LYS A 469 24.96 16.19 -6.01
CA LYS A 469 23.67 16.60 -5.45
C LYS A 469 22.89 15.42 -4.85
N ASP A 470 22.87 14.28 -5.53
CA ASP A 470 22.23 13.05 -5.06
C ASP A 470 22.92 12.52 -3.80
N SER A 471 24.26 12.58 -3.75
CA SER A 471 25.05 12.14 -2.59
C SER A 471 24.83 13.01 -1.36
N SER A 472 24.64 14.32 -1.54
CA SER A 472 24.31 15.25 -0.46
C SER A 472 22.87 15.08 0.03
N TYR A 473 21.91 14.90 -0.89
CA TYR A 473 20.50 14.70 -0.55
C TYR A 473 20.25 13.40 0.26
N LEU A 474 20.96 12.32 -0.09
CA LEU A 474 20.90 11.05 0.64
C LEU A 474 21.44 11.15 2.09
N LEU A 475 22.28 12.15 2.39
CA LEU A 475 22.73 12.42 3.76
C LEU A 475 21.75 13.31 4.52
N THR A 476 21.14 14.29 3.85
CA THR A 476 20.10 15.15 4.44
C THR A 476 18.89 14.33 4.90
N GLN A 477 18.52 13.27 4.17
CA GLN A 477 17.44 12.36 4.58
C GLN A 477 17.80 11.41 5.74
N ARG A 478 19.09 11.23 6.06
CA ARG A 478 19.56 10.29 7.10
C ARG A 478 19.92 10.97 8.43
N SER A 479 19.77 12.30 8.55
CA SER A 479 20.00 12.99 9.81
C SER A 479 18.87 12.70 10.80
N PRO A 480 19.12 12.08 11.96
CA PRO A 480 18.10 11.86 12.98
C PRO A 480 17.85 13.19 13.71
N GLY A 481 16.63 13.72 13.58
CA GLY A 481 16.18 14.83 14.44
C GLY A 481 16.17 14.41 15.91
N GLU A 482 16.76 15.23 16.77
CA GLU A 482 16.66 15.12 18.22
C GLU A 482 15.19 15.24 18.69
N PRO A 483 14.76 14.48 19.71
CA PRO A 483 13.39 14.51 20.22
C PRO A 483 13.18 15.75 21.08
N THR A 484 12.45 16.75 20.57
CA THR A 484 12.06 17.91 21.36
C THR A 484 10.97 17.51 22.35
N GLY A 485 11.27 17.74 23.63
CA GLY A 485 10.47 17.31 24.77
C GLY A 485 9.07 17.93 24.86
N PHE A 486 8.23 17.18 25.54
CA PHE A 486 6.94 17.56 26.10
C PHE A 486 6.87 19.04 26.55
N GLN A 487 6.02 19.82 25.88
CA GLN A 487 5.42 21.02 26.49
C GLN A 487 3.89 20.88 26.51
N LYS A 488 3.36 20.99 27.73
CA LYS A 488 1.93 21.02 28.07
C LYS A 488 1.23 22.17 27.35
N VAL A 489 0.11 21.87 26.70
CA VAL A 489 -0.89 22.87 26.27
C VAL A 489 -1.86 23.13 27.44
N PRO A 490 -2.12 24.38 27.85
CA PRO A 490 -3.20 24.68 28.77
C PRO A 490 -4.56 24.67 28.06
N CYS A 491 -5.51 23.93 28.62
CA CYS A 491 -6.93 23.96 28.24
C CYS A 491 -7.58 25.30 28.64
N LEU A 492 -8.51 25.80 27.82
CA LEU A 492 -9.66 26.67 28.17
C LEU A 492 -10.49 26.97 26.89
N PRO A 493 -11.78 27.36 26.97
CA PRO A 493 -12.93 26.47 27.14
C PRO A 493 -13.92 26.51 25.94
N SER A 494 -14.85 25.57 25.97
CA SER A 494 -15.95 25.35 25.03
C SER A 494 -17.07 26.40 25.13
N ALA A 495 -17.64 26.84 24.00
CA ALA A 495 -19.01 27.37 23.86
C ALA A 495 -19.44 27.37 22.36
N PRO A 496 -20.71 27.57 21.98
CA PRO A 496 -21.65 26.47 21.72
C PRO A 496 -22.25 26.46 20.29
N HIS A 497 -22.98 25.38 20.00
CA HIS A 497 -23.78 25.13 18.80
C HIS A 497 -24.75 26.26 18.41
N ALA A 498 -24.77 26.60 17.12
CA ALA A 498 -25.92 27.21 16.45
C ALA A 498 -26.21 26.48 15.12
N ARG A 499 -27.43 25.94 15.01
CA ARG A 499 -28.02 25.42 13.78
C ARG A 499 -28.34 26.60 12.85
N GLY A 500 -28.05 26.46 11.57
CA GLY A 500 -28.51 27.38 10.54
C GLY A 500 -28.41 26.73 9.17
N GLN A 501 -29.58 26.42 8.59
CA GLN A 501 -29.73 25.94 7.22
C GLN A 501 -29.14 26.95 6.23
N GLY A 502 -28.41 26.47 5.23
CA GLY A 502 -27.82 27.29 4.18
C GLY A 502 -27.49 26.44 2.96
N VAL A 503 -28.38 26.52 1.97
CA VAL A 503 -28.29 25.94 0.63
C VAL A 503 -26.98 26.37 -0.03
N TRP A 504 -26.15 25.41 -0.45
CA TRP A 504 -25.03 25.67 -1.36
C TRP A 504 -25.28 24.96 -2.68
N ARG A 505 -25.58 25.77 -3.70
CA ARG A 505 -25.57 25.39 -5.12
C ARG A 505 -24.13 25.04 -5.49
N LEU A 506 -23.91 23.82 -5.98
CA LEU A 506 -22.68 23.46 -6.69
C LEU A 506 -22.66 24.19 -8.04
N VAL A 507 -21.75 25.14 -8.17
CA VAL A 507 -21.23 25.58 -9.46
C VAL A 507 -20.13 24.59 -9.83
N GLY A 508 -20.32 23.92 -10.96
CA GLY A 508 -19.33 23.01 -11.52
C GLY A 508 -18.10 23.76 -11.99
N LEU A 509 -16.94 23.32 -11.52
CA LEU A 509 -15.67 23.50 -12.20
C LEU A 509 -15.25 22.11 -12.68
N ARG A 510 -15.36 21.92 -13.99
CA ARG A 510 -14.67 20.84 -14.70
C ARG A 510 -13.18 21.17 -14.66
N CYS A 511 -12.39 20.21 -14.21
CA CYS A 511 -11.09 19.91 -14.79
C CYS A 511 -11.28 18.58 -15.51
#